data_AF-A0A9P5KZI9-F1
#
_entry.id   AF-A0A9P5KZI9-F1
#
_cell.length_a   1.000
_cell.length_b   1.000
_cell.length_c   1.000
_cell.angle_alpha   90.00
_cell.angle_beta   90.00
_cell.angle_gamma   90.00
#
_symmetry.space_group_name_H-M   'P 1'
#
loop_
_entity.id
_entity.type
_entity.pdbx_description
1 polymer ?
#
loop_
_entity_poly.entity_id
_entity_poly.type
_entity_poly.pdbx_seq_one_letter_code
_entity_poly.pdbx_strand_id
1 'polypeptide(L)'
;MVSETVTRNVSTESWFDQARFIPPDAIFALTAQYIADQSPKKVNLGQGTYRDEHGNPWVLPSVRNSRKLLSQELNHEYLPIAGLADFRKEAAKLALGPELFQKQQDKVLATPYPSHH
;
A
#
# COMPACT_ATOMS: atom_id res chain seq x y z
N MET A 1 -45.41 -12.33 50.18
CA MET A 1 -45.72 -11.28 49.20
C MET A 1 -44.42 -10.85 48.56
N VAL A 2 -44.43 -10.92 47.23
CA VAL A 2 -43.49 -10.55 46.14
C VAL A 2 -42.07 -10.07 46.47
N SER A 3 -41.11 -10.76 45.85
CA SER A 3 -39.68 -10.42 45.72
C SER A 3 -39.44 -9.09 44.99
N GLU A 4 -38.43 -8.34 45.40
CA GLU A 4 -37.76 -7.35 44.56
C GLU A 4 -36.29 -7.74 44.38
N THR A 5 -36.01 -8.36 43.23
CA THR A 5 -34.64 -8.62 42.78
C THR A 5 -34.10 -7.31 42.20
N VAL A 6 -33.14 -6.69 42.88
CA VAL A 6 -32.40 -5.54 42.33
C VAL A 6 -31.49 -6.05 41.21
N THR A 7 -31.95 -5.94 39.96
CA THR A 7 -31.12 -6.19 38.79
C THR A 7 -30.16 -5.01 38.62
N ARG A 8 -28.94 -5.13 39.17
CA ARG A 8 -27.84 -4.22 38.79
C ARG A 8 -27.50 -4.49 37.33
N ASN A 9 -27.95 -3.59 36.45
CA ASN A 9 -27.57 -3.57 35.05
C ASN A 9 -26.11 -3.08 34.97
N VAL A 10 -25.14 -3.99 35.10
CA VAL A 10 -23.73 -3.68 34.87
C VAL A 10 -23.55 -3.63 33.35
N SER A 11 -23.70 -2.45 32.76
CA SER A 11 -23.23 -2.20 31.41
C SER A 11 -21.71 -2.41 31.41
N THR A 12 -21.26 -3.55 30.88
CA THR A 12 -19.84 -3.81 30.62
C THR A 12 -19.39 -2.81 29.57
N GLU A 13 -18.73 -1.73 29.97
CA GLU A 13 -18.04 -0.83 29.04
C GLU A 13 -17.05 -1.67 28.22
N SER A 14 -17.12 -1.50 26.90
CA SER A 14 -16.20 -2.12 25.96
C SER A 14 -14.84 -1.47 26.08
N TRP A 15 -13.77 -2.26 25.92
CA TRP A 15 -12.40 -1.74 25.81
C TRP A 15 -12.27 -0.65 24.72
N PHE A 16 -13.14 -0.69 23.71
CA PHE A 16 -13.16 0.28 22.61
C PHE A 16 -13.95 1.56 22.90
N ASP A 17 -14.70 1.64 24.01
CA ASP A 17 -15.49 2.84 24.34
C ASP A 17 -14.59 4.07 24.59
N GLN A 18 -13.33 3.84 24.97
CA GLN A 18 -12.31 4.87 25.16
C GLN A 18 -11.46 5.13 23.90
N ALA A 19 -11.73 4.42 22.79
CA ALA A 19 -10.97 4.59 21.57
C ALA A 19 -11.18 5.99 21.01
N ARG A 20 -10.09 6.76 20.90
CA ARG A 20 -10.13 8.11 20.37
C ARG A 20 -10.43 8.06 18.86
N PHE A 21 -11.42 8.85 18.43
CA PHE A 21 -11.66 9.09 17.02
C PHE A 21 -10.46 9.82 16.38
N ILE A 22 -9.96 9.28 15.26
CA ILE A 22 -8.93 9.90 14.44
C ILE A 22 -9.60 10.42 13.17
N PRO A 23 -9.56 11.74 12.89
CA PRO A 23 -10.11 12.30 11.67
C PRO A 23 -9.53 11.64 10.41
N PRO A 24 -10.33 11.44 9.35
CA PRO A 24 -9.83 10.96 8.08
C PRO A 24 -8.76 11.90 7.50
N ASP A 25 -7.75 11.33 6.84
CA ASP A 25 -6.80 12.11 6.05
C ASP A 25 -7.53 12.91 4.96
N ALA A 26 -7.12 14.16 4.77
CA ALA A 26 -7.78 15.09 3.86
C ALA A 26 -7.85 14.57 2.41
N ILE A 27 -6.84 13.82 1.96
CA ILE A 27 -6.78 13.25 0.61
C ILE A 27 -7.83 12.13 0.46
N PHE A 28 -8.00 11.31 1.49
CA PHE A 28 -9.03 10.26 1.49
C PHE A 28 -10.45 10.86 1.61
N ALA A 29 -10.63 11.92 2.40
CA ALA A 29 -11.91 12.61 2.52
C ALA A 29 -12.37 13.20 1.17
N LEU A 30 -11.46 13.84 0.42
CA LEU A 30 -11.74 14.38 -0.91
C LEU A 30 -12.13 13.28 -1.90
N THR A 31 -11.44 12.14 -1.85
CA THR A 31 -11.76 10.99 -2.69
C THR A 31 -13.15 10.43 -2.37
N ALA A 32 -13.51 10.35 -1.08
CA ALA A 32 -14.84 9.91 -0.65
C ALA A 32 -15.96 10.85 -1.14
N GLN A 33 -15.74 12.17 -1.05
CA GLN A 33 -16.69 13.16 -1.59
C GLN A 33 -16.85 13.02 -3.11
N TYR A 34 -15.74 12.85 -3.85
CA TYR A 34 -15.79 12.58 -5.29
C TYR A 34 -16.58 11.31 -5.62
N ILE A 35 -16.41 10.23 -4.85
CA ILE A 35 -17.17 8.98 -5.08
C ILE A 35 -18.66 9.20 -4.83
N ALA A 36 -19.02 9.91 -3.75
CA ALA A 36 -20.41 10.19 -3.36
C ALA A 36 -21.13 11.18 -4.28
N ASP A 37 -20.40 12.06 -4.98
CA ASP A 37 -20.98 13.00 -5.94
C ASP A 37 -21.64 12.27 -7.12
N GLN A 38 -22.91 12.57 -7.41
CA GLN A 38 -23.68 11.98 -8.52
C GLN A 38 -23.58 12.80 -9.81
N SER A 39 -22.91 13.95 -9.78
CA SER A 39 -22.73 14.80 -10.95
C SER A 39 -22.04 14.04 -12.09
N PRO A 40 -22.60 14.03 -13.30
CA PRO A 40 -21.95 13.41 -14.46
C PRO A 40 -20.71 14.19 -14.93
N LYS A 41 -20.45 15.37 -14.36
CA LYS A 41 -19.30 16.24 -14.69
C LYS A 41 -18.27 16.33 -13.57
N LYS A 42 -18.34 15.44 -12.57
CA LYS A 42 -17.37 15.42 -11.47
C LYS A 42 -15.97 15.08 -11.95
N VAL A 43 -14.95 15.70 -11.35
CA VAL A 43 -13.53 15.46 -11.68
C VAL A 43 -12.75 15.26 -10.38
N ASN A 44 -11.92 14.23 -10.32
CA ASN A 44 -11.03 13.99 -9.18
C ASN A 44 -9.64 14.56 -9.49
N LEU A 45 -9.28 15.64 -8.81
CA LEU A 45 -7.93 16.25 -8.85
C LEU A 45 -7.14 16.03 -7.55
N GLY A 46 -7.67 15.22 -6.63
CA GLY A 46 -7.06 14.98 -5.32
C GLY A 46 -6.01 13.88 -5.34
N GLN A 47 -6.32 12.75 -5.97
CA GLN A 47 -5.42 11.60 -5.98
C GLN A 47 -4.45 11.67 -7.16
N GLY A 48 -3.14 11.67 -6.89
CA GLY A 48 -2.07 11.64 -7.90
C GLY A 48 -1.94 10.31 -8.64
N THR A 49 -3.04 9.75 -9.15
CA THR A 49 -3.06 8.50 -9.93
C THR A 49 -3.14 8.81 -11.42
N TYR A 50 -2.36 8.07 -12.21
CA TYR A 50 -2.41 8.20 -13.66
C TYR A 50 -3.70 7.59 -14.22
N ARG A 51 -4.36 8.34 -15.10
CA ARG A 51 -5.63 7.96 -15.75
C ARG A 51 -5.47 7.97 -17.27
N ASP A 52 -6.30 7.19 -17.95
CA ASP A 52 -6.45 7.26 -19.40
C ASP A 52 -7.31 8.47 -19.83
N GLU A 53 -7.51 8.64 -21.14
CA GLU A 53 -8.34 9.68 -21.74
C GLU A 53 -9.81 9.65 -21.31
N HIS A 54 -10.26 8.56 -20.68
CA HIS A 54 -11.61 8.36 -20.17
C HIS A 54 -11.70 8.47 -18.64
N GLY A 55 -10.58 8.79 -17.95
CA GLY A 55 -10.53 8.92 -16.49
C GLY A 55 -10.42 7.59 -15.73
N ASN A 56 -10.18 6.47 -16.40
CA ASN A 56 -10.03 5.16 -15.77
C ASN A 56 -8.58 4.92 -15.30
N PRO A 57 -8.34 4.06 -14.31
CA PRO A 57 -6.98 3.69 -13.90
C PRO A 57 -6.18 3.12 -15.07
N TRP A 58 -5.03 3.71 -15.37
CA TRP A 58 -4.19 3.25 -16.45
C TRP A 58 -3.07 2.35 -15.93
N VAL A 59 -2.90 1.19 -16.57
CA VAL A 59 -1.82 0.24 -16.25
C VAL A 59 -0.87 0.18 -17.43
N LEU A 60 0.41 0.48 -17.18
CA LEU A 60 1.46 0.48 -18.19
C LEU A 60 1.51 -0.86 -18.96
N PRO A 61 1.69 -0.83 -20.30
CA PRO A 61 1.81 -2.05 -21.10
C PRO A 61 2.92 -3.00 -20.62
N SER A 62 4.06 -2.48 -20.16
CA SER A 62 5.16 -3.26 -19.60
C SER A 62 4.75 -4.06 -18.35
N VAL A 63 3.93 -3.47 -17.48
CA VAL A 63 3.41 -4.12 -16.27
C VAL A 63 2.37 -5.19 -16.62
N ARG A 64 1.52 -4.95 -17.63
CA ARG A 64 0.59 -5.98 -18.13
C ARG A 64 1.35 -7.18 -18.69
N ASN A 65 2.42 -6.93 -19.43
CA ASN A 65 3.25 -7.99 -20.00
C ASN A 65 4.02 -8.77 -18.93
N SER A 66 4.61 -8.11 -17.94
CA SER A 66 5.31 -8.81 -16.86
C SER A 66 4.38 -9.73 -16.07
N ARG A 67 3.15 -9.30 -15.78
CA ARG A 67 2.14 -10.16 -15.11
C ARG A 67 1.81 -11.43 -15.90
N LYS A 68 1.78 -11.37 -17.24
CA LYS A 68 1.58 -12.56 -18.08
C LYS A 68 2.77 -13.50 -18.05
N LEU A 69 3.99 -12.96 -17.93
CA LEU A 69 5.20 -13.77 -17.81
C LEU A 69 5.32 -14.43 -16.43
N LEU A 70 4.92 -13.71 -15.38
CA LEU A 70 4.96 -14.18 -13.98
C LEU A 70 3.81 -15.14 -13.61
N SER A 71 2.89 -15.46 -14.51
CA SER A 71 1.78 -16.38 -14.22
C SER A 71 2.21 -17.85 -14.10
N GLN A 72 3.52 -18.11 -14.08
CA GLN A 72 4.13 -19.42 -13.92
C GLN A 72 4.78 -19.51 -12.53
N GLU A 73 4.36 -20.52 -11.75
CA GLU A 73 4.96 -21.03 -10.50
C GLU A 73 5.81 -20.04 -9.67
N LEU A 74 5.17 -19.00 -9.14
CA LEU A 74 5.80 -18.14 -8.15
C LEU A 74 5.88 -18.88 -6.81
N ASN A 75 7.08 -19.09 -6.28
CA ASN A 75 7.21 -19.45 -4.88
C ASN A 75 6.90 -18.19 -4.03
N HIS A 76 5.94 -18.29 -3.12
CA HIS A 76 5.56 -17.17 -2.23
C HIS A 76 6.31 -17.24 -0.90
N GLU A 77 7.53 -17.78 -0.94
CA GLU A 77 8.42 -17.90 0.20
C GLU A 77 8.94 -16.53 0.63
N TYR A 78 9.42 -16.47 1.87
CA TYR A 78 10.01 -15.26 2.41
C TYR A 78 11.24 -14.84 1.60
N LEU A 79 11.23 -13.58 1.15
CA LEU A 79 12.44 -12.94 0.65
C LEU A 79 13.40 -12.65 1.81
N PRO A 80 14.70 -12.50 1.53
CA PRO A 80 15.64 -11.94 2.50
C PRO A 80 15.17 -10.58 3.02
N ILE A 81 15.63 -10.17 4.21
CA ILE A 81 15.29 -8.88 4.83
C ILE A 81 15.53 -7.70 3.88
N ALA A 82 16.59 -7.77 3.08
CA ALA A 82 16.92 -6.73 2.11
C ALA A 82 15.95 -6.68 0.90
N GLY A 83 15.15 -7.73 0.68
CA GLY A 83 14.32 -7.94 -0.50
C GLY A 83 15.03 -8.72 -1.61
N LEU A 84 14.35 -8.85 -2.76
CA LEU A 84 14.86 -9.58 -3.92
C LEU A 84 16.10 -8.89 -4.51
N ALA A 85 17.20 -9.63 -4.64
CA ALA A 85 18.49 -9.08 -5.08
C ALA A 85 18.42 -8.42 -6.47
N ASP A 86 17.77 -9.07 -7.43
CA ASP A 86 17.62 -8.56 -8.80
C ASP A 86 16.78 -7.28 -8.84
N PHE A 87 15.70 -7.21 -8.05
CA PHE A 87 14.90 -5.99 -7.96
C PHE A 87 15.73 -4.83 -7.42
N ARG A 88 16.50 -5.03 -6.35
CA ARG A 88 17.36 -3.99 -5.77
C ARG A 88 18.40 -3.51 -6.78
N LYS A 89 19.02 -4.43 -7.52
CA LYS A 89 20.01 -4.13 -8.56
C LYS A 89 19.41 -3.25 -9.66
N GLU A 90 18.30 -3.68 -10.25
CA GLU A 90 17.68 -2.94 -11.36
C GLU A 90 17.04 -1.62 -10.89
N ALA A 91 16.50 -1.57 -9.66
CA ALA A 91 15.99 -0.32 -9.06
C ALA A 91 17.11 0.69 -8.82
N ALA A 92 18.26 0.25 -8.28
CA ALA A 92 19.42 1.11 -8.09
C ALA A 92 19.97 1.63 -9.43
N LYS A 93 20.04 0.76 -10.45
CA LYS A 93 20.46 1.14 -11.80
C LYS A 93 19.51 2.16 -12.43
N LEU A 94 18.20 2.00 -12.24
CA LEU A 94 17.18 2.94 -12.71
C LEU A 94 17.32 4.31 -12.02
N ALA A 95 17.50 4.32 -10.70
CA ALA A 95 17.58 5.55 -9.92
C ALA A 95 18.87 6.35 -10.16
N LEU A 96 20.01 5.66 -10.30
CA LEU A 96 21.32 6.30 -10.44
C LEU A 96 21.71 6.55 -11.89
N GLY A 97 21.08 5.87 -12.85
CA GLY A 97 21.55 5.81 -14.22
C GLY A 97 22.81 4.94 -14.37
N PRO A 98 23.16 4.54 -15.61
CA PRO A 98 24.17 3.51 -15.87
C PRO A 98 25.57 3.92 -15.40
N GLU A 99 25.96 5.17 -15.59
CA GLU A 99 27.31 5.64 -15.27
C GLU A 99 27.60 5.68 -13.78
N LEU A 100 26.67 6.23 -12.99
CA LEU A 100 26.83 6.33 -11.54
C LEU A 100 26.65 4.97 -10.89
N PHE A 101 25.71 4.16 -11.37
CA PHE A 101 25.54 2.79 -10.91
C PHE A 101 26.82 1.98 -11.09
N GLN A 102 27.46 2.04 -12.27
CA GLN A 102 28.69 1.29 -12.53
C GLN A 102 29.81 1.64 -11.54
N LYS A 103 29.90 2.92 -11.13
CA LYS A 103 30.91 3.41 -10.18
C LYS A 103 30.60 3.09 -8.71
N GLN A 104 29.33 2.85 -8.36
CA GLN A 104 28.89 2.79 -6.96
C GLN A 104 28.11 1.54 -6.57
N GLN A 105 27.88 0.60 -7.50
CA GLN A 105 27.03 -0.58 -7.26
C GLN A 105 27.43 -1.38 -6.02
N ASP A 106 28.72 -1.55 -5.73
CA ASP A 106 29.19 -2.33 -4.59
C ASP A 106 28.76 -1.71 -3.25
N LYS A 107 28.73 -0.38 -3.17
CA LYS A 107 28.28 0.36 -1.98
C LYS A 107 26.76 0.32 -1.84
N VAL A 108 26.05 0.41 -2.96
CA VAL A 108 24.58 0.49 -3.01
C VAL A 108 23.94 -0.88 -2.79
N LEU A 109 24.58 -1.95 -3.26
CA LEU A 109 24.06 -3.32 -3.17
C LEU A 109 24.58 -4.07 -1.94
N ALA A 110 25.55 -3.53 -1.20
CA ALA A 110 26.03 -4.08 0.05
C ALA A 110 24.84 -4.47 0.96
N THR A 111 24.75 -5.74 1.30
CA THR A 111 23.78 -6.22 2.29
C THR A 111 24.36 -5.96 3.67
N PRO A 112 23.66 -5.24 4.56
CA PRO A 112 24.14 -4.98 5.91
C PRO A 112 24.23 -6.24 6.79
N TYR A 113 23.74 -7.38 6.31
CA TYR A 113 23.80 -8.66 7.01
C TYR A 113 24.34 -9.76 6.10
N PRO A 114 25.38 -10.50 6.53
CA PRO A 114 25.80 -11.72 5.87
C PRO A 114 24.68 -12.77 6.02
N SER A 115 24.44 -13.54 4.96
CA SER A 115 23.52 -14.67 4.98
C SER A 115 23.96 -15.65 6.08
N HIS A 116 23.23 -15.71 7.18
CA HIS A 116 23.41 -16.79 8.16
C HIS A 116 22.74 -18.03 7.60
N HIS A 117 23.53 -18.85 6.91
CA HIS A 117 23.25 -20.26 6.66
C HIS A 117 24.31 -21.09 7.38
#